data_AF-A0A078S2C4-F1
#
_entry.id   AF-A0A078S2C4-F1
#
_cell.length_a   1.000
_cell.length_b   1.000
_cell.length_c   1.000
_cell.angle_alpha   90.00
_cell.angle_beta   90.00
_cell.angle_gamma   90.00
#
_symmetry.space_group_name_H-M   'P 1'
#
loop_
_entity.id
_entity.type
_entity.pdbx_description
1 polymer ?
#
loop_
_entity_poly.entity_id
_entity_poly.type
_entity_poly.pdbx_seq_one_letter_code
_entity_poly.pdbx_strand_id
1 'polypeptide(L)'
;MQRLTLKERIGQLFIYTIAPQQDKANKELLRKVVEDYKVGGLLFSGGLMQNQVMLTNEAQRMAEVPLMITFDGEWGLAMRLRGTPNFPRNMVLGCIQNDTLIYE
;
A
#
# COMPACT_ATOMS: atom_id res chain seq x y z
N MET A 1 9.42 -20.05 -6.14
CA MET A 1 9.60 -19.44 -7.49
C MET A 1 9.52 -20.43 -8.65
N GLN A 2 9.96 -21.69 -8.52
CA GLN A 2 9.94 -22.67 -9.63
C GLN A 2 8.53 -23.01 -10.18
N ARG A 3 7.45 -22.59 -9.49
CA ARG A 3 6.06 -22.78 -9.93
C ARG A 3 5.45 -21.60 -10.70
N LEU A 4 6.10 -20.44 -10.73
CA LEU A 4 5.58 -19.27 -11.46
C LEU A 4 6.08 -19.29 -12.90
N THR A 5 5.19 -18.97 -13.83
CA THR A 5 5.54 -18.68 -15.21
C THR A 5 6.46 -17.45 -15.28
N LEU A 6 7.18 -17.27 -16.40
CA LEU A 6 8.02 -16.09 -16.59
C LEU A 6 7.22 -14.78 -16.47
N LYS A 7 6.00 -14.74 -17.03
CA LYS A 7 5.11 -13.57 -16.95
C LYS A 7 4.76 -13.24 -15.50
N GLU A 8 4.43 -14.25 -14.70
CA GLU A 8 4.12 -14.06 -13.28
C GLU A 8 5.34 -13.56 -12.50
N ARG A 9 6.52 -14.14 -12.75
CA ARG A 9 7.77 -13.66 -12.13
C ARG A 9 8.07 -12.20 -12.47
N ILE A 10 7.78 -11.78 -13.70
CA ILE A 10 7.90 -10.38 -14.11
C ILE A 10 6.86 -9.53 -13.37
N GLY A 11 5.60 -9.97 -13.28
CA GLY A 11 4.54 -9.30 -12.52
C GLY A 11 4.94 -9.03 -11.07
N GLN A 12 5.59 -10.00 -10.42
CA GLN A 12 6.09 -9.86 -9.05
C GLN A 12 7.12 -8.74 -8.83
N LEU A 13 7.72 -8.20 -9.91
CA LEU A 13 8.66 -7.07 -9.82
C LEU A 13 7.97 -5.70 -9.82
N PHE A 14 6.64 -5.65 -10.00
CA PHE A 14 5.89 -4.41 -10.06
C PHE A 14 5.12 -4.15 -8.76
N ILE A 15 5.19 -2.90 -8.32
CA ILE A 15 4.27 -2.31 -7.34
C ILE A 15 3.31 -1.42 -8.12
N TYR A 16 2.01 -1.68 -7.98
CA TYR A 16 0.99 -0.90 -8.68
C TYR A 16 0.31 0.10 -7.74
N THR A 17 0.25 1.36 -8.15
CA THR A 17 -0.43 2.41 -7.37
C THR A 17 -1.92 2.42 -7.65
N ILE A 18 -2.74 2.34 -6.59
CA ILE A 18 -4.20 2.33 -6.71
C ILE A 18 -4.85 3.31 -5.74
N ALA A 19 -5.94 3.95 -6.17
CA ALA A 19 -6.73 4.80 -5.29
C ALA A 19 -7.59 3.95 -4.34
N PRO A 20 -7.76 4.34 -3.07
CA PRO A 20 -8.62 3.64 -2.14
C PRO A 20 -10.11 4.03 -2.35
N GLN A 21 -10.61 3.84 -3.58
CA GLN A 21 -11.98 4.12 -3.98
C GLN A 21 -12.79 2.82 -4.14
N GLN A 22 -14.06 2.85 -3.75
CA GLN A 22 -14.91 1.65 -3.74
C GLN A 22 -15.84 1.54 -4.95
N ASP A 23 -15.72 2.45 -5.92
CA ASP A 23 -16.50 2.36 -7.14
C ASP A 23 -16.12 1.13 -7.97
N LYS A 24 -17.04 0.75 -8.86
CA LYS A 24 -16.90 -0.44 -9.69
C LYS A 24 -15.66 -0.41 -10.59
N ALA A 25 -15.27 0.77 -11.08
CA ALA A 25 -14.13 0.89 -11.99
C ALA A 25 -12.81 0.64 -11.24
N ASN A 26 -12.66 1.19 -10.04
CA ASN A 26 -11.47 0.97 -9.22
C ASN A 26 -11.36 -0.49 -8.74
N LYS A 27 -12.48 -1.14 -8.42
CA LYS A 27 -12.50 -2.58 -8.08
C LYS A 27 -12.12 -3.47 -9.26
N GLU A 28 -12.60 -3.17 -10.47
CA GLU A 28 -12.21 -3.92 -11.66
C GLU A 28 -10.73 -3.72 -11.98
N LEU A 29 -10.21 -2.49 -11.80
CA LEU A 29 -8.78 -2.23 -11.93
C LEU A 29 -7.98 -3.04 -10.89
N LEU A 30 -8.43 -3.08 -9.63
CA LEU A 30 -7.80 -3.87 -8.58
C LEU A 30 -7.75 -5.36 -8.96
N ARG A 31 -8.88 -5.91 -9.41
CA ARG A 31 -8.98 -7.29 -9.88
C ARG A 31 -7.99 -7.55 -11.01
N LYS A 32 -7.95 -6.70 -12.03
CA LYS A 32 -7.05 -6.81 -13.18
C LYS A 32 -5.58 -6.82 -12.77
N VAL A 33 -5.16 -5.93 -11.87
CA VAL A 33 -3.74 -5.87 -11.46
C VAL A 33 -3.34 -7.06 -10.59
N VAL A 34 -4.24 -7.57 -9.76
CA VAL A 34 -3.95 -8.71 -8.87
C VAL A 34 -4.06 -10.05 -9.60
N GLU A 35 -5.14 -10.31 -10.33
CA GLU A 35 -5.40 -11.61 -10.95
C GLU A 35 -4.74 -11.76 -12.33
N ASP A 36 -4.85 -10.73 -13.17
CA ASP A 36 -4.42 -10.83 -14.59
C ASP A 36 -2.93 -10.49 -14.75
N TYR A 37 -2.45 -9.47 -14.02
CA TYR A 37 -1.05 -9.03 -14.04
C TYR A 37 -0.19 -9.62 -12.92
N LYS A 38 -0.81 -10.13 -11.83
CA LYS A 38 -0.11 -10.81 -10.72
C LYS A 38 1.05 -9.99 -10.19
N VAL A 39 0.76 -8.70 -9.90
CA VAL A 39 1.73 -7.76 -9.34
C VAL A 39 2.27 -8.25 -7.98
N GLY A 40 3.50 -7.85 -7.65
CA GLY A 40 4.12 -8.23 -6.37
C GLY A 40 3.67 -7.37 -5.20
N GLY A 41 3.19 -6.15 -5.48
CA GLY A 41 2.74 -5.25 -4.44
C GLY A 41 1.77 -4.18 -4.91
N LEU A 42 1.17 -3.51 -3.92
CA LEU A 42 0.26 -2.39 -4.10
C LEU A 42 0.74 -1.19 -3.30
N LEU A 43 0.58 0.00 -3.86
CA LEU A 43 0.73 1.28 -3.17
C LEU A 43 -0.63 1.97 -3.15
N PHE A 44 -1.23 2.14 -1.98
CA PHE A 44 -2.48 2.92 -1.90
C PHE A 44 -2.17 4.40 -1.88
N SER A 45 -2.87 5.16 -2.73
CA SER A 45 -2.86 6.62 -2.65
C SER A 45 -3.69 7.12 -1.46
N GLY A 46 -3.80 8.44 -1.28
CA GLY A 46 -4.46 9.01 -0.11
C GLY A 46 -5.98 8.78 -0.05
N GLY A 47 -6.52 8.54 1.15
CA GLY A 47 -7.95 8.31 1.35
C GLY A 47 -8.38 8.06 2.80
N LEU A 48 -9.47 7.33 2.96
CA LEU A 48 -10.00 6.90 4.26
C LEU A 48 -9.43 5.53 4.65
N MET A 49 -9.06 5.38 5.91
CA MET A 49 -8.51 4.14 6.47
C MET A 49 -9.43 2.94 6.21
N GLN A 50 -10.74 3.11 6.40
CA GLN A 50 -11.74 2.05 6.21
C GLN A 50 -11.75 1.53 4.78
N ASN A 51 -11.62 2.42 3.78
CA ASN A 51 -11.60 2.03 2.38
C ASN A 51 -10.32 1.24 2.05
N GLN A 52 -9.17 1.70 2.54
CA GLN A 52 -7.90 1.00 2.32
C GLN A 52 -7.90 -0.40 2.96
N VAL A 53 -8.45 -0.55 4.17
CA VAL A 53 -8.59 -1.86 4.83
C VAL A 53 -9.46 -2.80 3.99
N MET A 54 -10.62 -2.33 3.53
CA MET A 54 -11.53 -3.15 2.71
C MET A 54 -10.87 -3.62 1.41
N LEU A 55 -10.21 -2.71 0.68
CA LEU A 55 -9.55 -3.03 -0.58
C LEU A 55 -8.29 -3.89 -0.38
N THR A 56 -7.54 -3.69 0.70
CA THR A 56 -6.41 -4.55 1.07
C THR A 56 -6.87 -5.99 1.28
N ASN A 57 -7.93 -6.18 2.06
CA ASN A 57 -8.49 -7.51 2.32
C ASN A 57 -9.05 -8.15 1.05
N GLU A 58 -9.69 -7.37 0.17
CA GLU A 58 -10.17 -7.84 -1.13
C GLU A 58 -9.00 -8.28 -2.04
N ALA A 59 -7.95 -7.47 -2.14
CA ALA A 59 -6.75 -7.77 -2.92
C ALA A 59 -6.04 -9.04 -2.42
N GLN A 60 -5.82 -9.17 -1.12
CA GLN A 60 -5.12 -10.32 -0.55
C GLN A 60 -5.90 -11.63 -0.73
N ARG A 61 -7.24 -11.59 -0.76
CA ARG A 61 -8.05 -12.78 -1.05
C ARG A 61 -7.95 -13.25 -2.51
N MET A 62 -7.72 -12.33 -3.45
CA MET A 62 -7.56 -12.64 -4.88
C MET A 62 -6.13 -13.08 -5.22
N ALA A 63 -5.15 -12.68 -4.41
CA ALA A 63 -3.73 -12.90 -4.72
C ALA A 63 -3.28 -14.34 -4.41
N GLU A 64 -2.67 -15.01 -5.39
CA GLU A 64 -2.06 -16.32 -5.22
C GLU A 64 -0.75 -16.26 -4.41
N VAL A 65 0.03 -15.19 -4.61
CA VAL A 65 1.20 -14.84 -3.80
C VAL A 65 0.84 -13.63 -2.95
N PRO A 66 1.07 -13.64 -1.62
CA PRO A 66 0.73 -12.50 -0.76
C PRO A 66 1.33 -11.19 -1.27
N LEU A 67 0.47 -10.18 -1.42
CA LEU A 67 0.88 -8.88 -1.93
C LEU A 67 1.67 -8.10 -0.87
N MET A 68 2.78 -7.49 -1.27
CA MET A 68 3.43 -6.47 -0.46
C MET A 68 2.57 -5.20 -0.47
N ILE A 69 2.01 -4.85 0.69
CA ILE A 69 1.28 -3.59 0.85
C ILE A 69 2.26 -2.51 1.26
N THR A 70 2.45 -1.54 0.37
CA THR A 70 3.38 -0.44 0.52
C THR A 70 2.64 0.84 0.89
N PHE A 71 3.36 1.77 1.52
CA PHE A 71 2.76 3.00 2.05
C PHE A 71 3.82 4.09 2.17
N ASP A 72 3.48 5.31 1.76
CA ASP A 72 4.31 6.48 2.08
C ASP A 72 3.87 7.02 3.44
N GLY A 73 4.68 6.77 4.46
CA GLY A 73 4.39 7.08 5.86
C GLY A 73 5.43 7.99 6.51
N GLU A 74 6.03 8.91 5.76
CA GLU A 74 7.16 9.75 6.19
C GLU A 74 6.84 10.64 7.41
N TRP A 75 5.57 10.94 7.67
CA TRP A 75 5.11 11.61 8.90
C TRP A 75 3.92 10.87 9.53
N GLY A 76 4.00 9.53 9.47
CA GLY A 76 2.99 8.62 9.96
C GLY A 76 1.81 8.43 9.02
N LEU A 77 0.74 7.81 9.53
CA LEU A 77 -0.45 7.45 8.75
C LEU A 77 -1.11 8.66 8.09
N ALA A 78 -1.03 9.85 8.71
CA ALA A 78 -1.64 11.08 8.22
C ALA A 78 -1.11 11.55 6.85
N MET A 79 0.02 11.02 6.38
CA MET A 79 0.53 11.28 5.02
C MET A 79 -0.44 10.84 3.93
N ARG A 80 -1.16 9.72 4.14
CA ARG A 80 -2.12 9.20 3.17
C ARG A 80 -3.52 9.01 3.76
N LEU A 81 -3.66 8.79 5.06
CA LEU A 81 -4.93 8.44 5.70
C LEU A 81 -5.50 9.60 6.51
N ARG A 82 -6.70 10.04 6.13
CA ARG A 82 -7.42 11.11 6.86
C ARG A 82 -7.87 10.62 8.24
N GLY A 83 -7.83 11.53 9.23
CA GLY A 83 -8.31 11.26 10.58
C GLY A 83 -7.42 10.33 11.41
N THR A 84 -6.14 10.23 11.05
CA THR A 84 -5.13 9.44 11.78
C THR A 84 -4.10 10.35 12.47
N PRO A 85 -3.35 9.85 13.46
CA PRO A 85 -2.31 10.64 14.12
C PRO A 85 -1.29 11.20 13.12
N ASN A 86 -0.91 12.45 13.34
CA ASN A 86 0.04 13.17 12.51
C ASN A 86 1.34 13.39 13.30
N PHE A 87 2.48 13.09 12.69
CA PHE A 87 3.79 13.27 13.30
C PHE A 87 4.50 14.51 12.74
N PRO A 88 5.48 15.06 13.47
CA PRO A 88 6.36 16.09 12.92
C PRO A 88 7.08 15.58 11.66
N ARG A 89 7.28 16.47 10.67
CA ARG A 89 8.07 16.13 9.48
C ARG A 89 9.54 15.92 9.86
N ASN A 90 10.28 15.17 9.04
CA ASN A 90 11.69 14.82 9.27
C ASN A 90 12.59 16.02 9.61
N MET A 91 12.34 17.20 9.02
CA MET A 91 13.10 18.43 9.35
C MET A 91 12.94 18.84 10.82
N VAL A 92 11.74 18.70 11.38
CA VAL A 92 11.46 19.01 12.80
C VAL A 92 12.00 17.91 13.69
N LEU A 93 11.92 16.65 13.26
CA LEU A 93 12.53 15.52 13.97
C LEU A 93 14.05 15.68 14.09
N GLY A 94 14.72 16.27 13.10
CA GLY A 94 16.15 16.56 13.16
C GLY A 94 16.56 17.60 14.23
N CYS A 95 15.61 18.33 14.81
CA CYS A 95 15.89 19.33 15.86
C CYS A 95 15.78 18.76 17.28
N ILE A 96 15.27 17.54 17.45
CA ILE A 96 15.04 16.98 18.79
C ILE A 96 16.34 16.59 19.47
N GLN A 97 16.32 16.49 20.80
CA GLN A 97 17.50 16.14 21.61
C GLN A 97 17.44 14.72 22.18
N ASN A 98 16.25 14.11 22.18
CA ASN A 98 16.03 12.76 22.68
C ASN A 98 15.68 11.83 21.51
N ASP A 99 16.66 11.06 21.04
CA ASP A 99 16.52 10.15 19.90
C ASP A 99 15.54 9.00 20.16
N THR A 100 15.18 8.71 21.42
CA THR A 100 14.17 7.67 21.69
C THR A 100 12.83 8.02 21.05
N LEU A 101 12.51 9.32 20.91
CA LEU A 101 11.30 9.81 20.26
C LEU A 101 11.26 9.55 18.74
N ILE A 102 12.38 9.18 18.10
CA ILE A 102 12.39 8.76 16.68
C ILE A 102 11.85 7.32 16.53
N TYR A 103 12.04 6.49 17.56
CA TYR A 103 11.60 5.09 17.55
C TYR A 103 10.15 4.91 18.03
N GLU A 104 9.61 5.89 18.76
CA GLU A 104 8.22 5.94 19.23
C GLU A 104 7.24 6.38 18.14
#